data_AF-A0A7T5EVP8-F1
#
_entry.id   AF-A0A7T5EVP8-F1
#
_cell.length_a   1.000
_cell.length_b   1.000
_cell.length_c   1.000
_cell.angle_alpha   90.00
_cell.angle_beta   90.00
_cell.angle_gamma   90.00
#
_symmetry.space_group_name_H-M   'P 1'
#
loop_
_entity.id
_entity.type
_entity.pdbx_description
1 polymer ?
#
loop_
_entity_poly.entity_id
_entity_poly.type
_entity_poly.pdbx_seq_one_letter_code
_entity_poly.pdbx_strand_id
1 'polypeptide(L)'
;MLNASLIGAAAVTLSTSYAFGDVFGTKHSLHRNIKEGWSFYVVYGIIILVSAGIVVIPHAPLGLITTGVQALAGILLPSATVFLLLLCNDKAVLGPWVNRPWLNIIGSVIVGVLVVLSLILAIATFFPSVNVQVLSLVSAGVLFVGLVAAGLVWYRRRSPVKPMYGEEDRHTWRMPPLGKLPKVIWSPTQKLAMATLRGYLVIAVIMLVVKIVQLSIGG
;
A
#
# COMPACT_ATOMS: atom_id res chain seq x y z
N MET A 1 0.15 22.46 12.35
CA MET A 1 -0.14 22.31 10.91
C MET A 1 1.11 22.47 10.05
N LEU A 2 1.85 23.59 10.14
CA LEU A 2 3.08 23.83 9.35
C LEU A 2 4.18 22.76 9.54
N ASN A 3 4.54 22.43 10.78
CA ASN A 3 5.59 21.42 11.05
C ASN A 3 5.22 20.02 10.52
N ALA A 4 3.97 19.59 10.71
CA ALA A 4 3.48 18.31 10.21
C ALA A 4 3.43 18.27 8.67
N SER A 5 2.99 19.36 8.04
CA SER A 5 2.98 19.50 6.58
C SER A 5 4.38 19.47 6.00
N LEU A 6 5.36 20.12 6.65
CA LEU A 6 6.75 20.15 6.20
C LEU A 6 7.39 18.76 6.29
N ILE A 7 7.19 18.04 7.40
CA ILE A 7 7.67 16.66 7.56
C ILE A 7 7.00 15.73 6.54
N GLY A 8 5.70 15.87 6.32
CA GLY A 8 4.96 15.08 5.34
C GLY A 8 5.45 15.32 3.91
N ALA A 9 5.60 16.59 3.51
CA ALA A 9 6.14 16.96 2.20
C ALA A 9 7.57 16.42 2.01
N ALA A 10 8.44 16.56 3.02
CA ALA A 10 9.79 16.04 2.97
C ALA A 10 9.80 14.50 2.83
N ALA A 11 9.04 13.78 3.64
CA ALA A 11 9.00 12.31 3.63
C ALA A 11 8.48 11.75 2.30
N VAL A 12 7.39 12.31 1.76
CA VAL A 12 6.81 11.88 0.47
C VAL A 12 7.77 12.17 -0.68
N THR A 13 8.37 13.36 -0.71
CA THR A 13 9.28 13.74 -1.80
C THR A 13 10.59 12.94 -1.74
N LEU A 14 11.17 12.72 -0.56
CA LEU A 14 12.34 11.84 -0.37
C LEU A 14 12.04 10.41 -0.80
N SER A 15 10.95 9.81 -0.32
CA SER A 15 10.55 8.44 -0.66
C SER A 15 10.34 8.27 -2.17
N THR A 16 9.69 9.25 -2.80
CA THR A 16 9.48 9.27 -4.26
C THR A 16 10.82 9.33 -4.99
N SER A 17 11.71 10.26 -4.63
CA SER A 17 13.03 10.36 -5.27
C SER A 17 13.89 9.11 -5.07
N TYR A 18 13.76 8.39 -3.95
CA TYR A 18 14.41 7.10 -3.75
C TYR A 18 13.86 6.02 -4.68
N ALA A 19 12.54 5.91 -4.80
CA ALA A 19 11.91 4.95 -5.70
C ALA A 19 12.29 5.23 -7.17
N PHE A 20 12.32 6.50 -7.57
CA PHE A 20 12.83 6.91 -8.88
C PHE A 20 14.32 6.56 -9.03
N GLY A 21 15.16 6.86 -8.04
CA GLY A 21 16.59 6.52 -8.07
C GLY A 21 16.87 5.02 -8.23
N ASP A 22 16.03 4.17 -7.64
CA ASP A 22 16.13 2.70 -7.70
C ASP A 22 15.65 2.15 -9.06
N VAL A 23 14.55 2.67 -9.60
CA VAL A 23 13.98 2.24 -10.90
C VAL A 23 14.87 2.65 -12.08
N PHE A 24 15.48 3.83 -12.04
CA PHE A 24 16.36 4.32 -13.11
C PHE A 24 17.78 3.71 -13.05
N GLY A 25 18.03 2.76 -12.14
CA GLY A 25 19.27 1.99 -12.10
C GLY A 25 20.52 2.80 -11.69
N THR A 26 20.33 4.03 -11.22
CA THR A 26 21.36 4.83 -10.55
C THR A 26 21.64 4.23 -9.18
N LYS A 27 22.37 3.11 -9.16
CA LYS A 27 23.07 2.64 -7.97
C LYS A 27 23.96 3.78 -7.51
N HIS A 28 23.64 4.48 -6.42
CA HIS A 28 24.62 5.01 -5.46
C HIS A 28 23.85 5.59 -4.26
N SER A 29 23.96 4.84 -3.17
CA SER A 29 23.38 5.09 -1.85
C SER A 29 23.87 6.41 -1.24
N LEU A 30 23.12 6.87 -0.23
CA LEU A 30 23.17 8.11 0.55
C LEU A 30 24.52 8.46 1.25
N HIS A 31 25.65 7.94 0.78
CA HIS A 31 26.95 8.03 1.47
C HIS A 31 28.09 8.63 0.61
N ARG A 32 27.81 9.34 -0.50
CA ARG A 32 28.88 10.04 -1.24
C ARG A 32 28.46 11.32 -1.96
N ASN A 33 29.46 12.19 -2.12
CA ASN A 33 29.51 13.58 -2.56
C ASN A 33 28.35 14.13 -3.42
N ILE A 34 27.94 15.36 -3.07
CA ILE A 34 26.98 16.28 -3.72
C ILE A 34 27.18 16.43 -5.25
N LYS A 35 28.34 16.04 -5.79
CA LYS A 35 28.70 16.15 -7.21
C LYS A 35 28.28 14.98 -8.10
N GLU A 36 27.96 13.79 -7.58
CA GLU A 36 27.62 12.61 -8.40
C GLU A 36 26.11 12.25 -8.39
N GLY A 37 25.30 12.89 -7.55
CA GLY A 37 23.87 12.63 -7.39
C GLY A 37 22.92 13.57 -8.14
N TRP A 38 23.38 14.24 -9.20
CA TRP A 38 22.62 15.33 -9.86
C TRP A 38 21.20 14.90 -10.28
N SER A 39 21.02 13.68 -10.78
CA SER A 39 19.69 13.17 -11.18
C SER A 39 18.68 13.13 -10.04
N PHE A 40 19.10 12.81 -8.82
CA PHE A 40 18.22 12.79 -7.64
C PHE A 40 17.76 14.21 -7.28
N TYR A 41 18.69 15.17 -7.25
CA TYR A 41 18.40 16.57 -6.95
C TYR A 41 17.58 17.24 -8.05
N VAL A 42 17.79 16.89 -9.32
CA VAL A 42 17.00 17.38 -10.46
C VAL A 42 15.57 16.87 -10.40
N VAL A 43 15.36 15.58 -10.17
CA VAL A 43 14.00 15.03 -10.01
C VAL A 43 13.29 15.65 -8.82
N TYR A 44 13.97 15.77 -7.68
CA TYR A 44 13.45 16.46 -6.50
C TYR A 44 13.08 17.92 -6.78
N GLY A 45 13.97 18.66 -7.46
CA GLY A 45 13.77 20.05 -7.82
C GLY A 45 12.62 20.25 -8.81
N ILE A 46 12.50 19.40 -9.83
CA ILE A 46 11.39 19.41 -10.80
C ILE A 46 10.07 19.14 -10.08
N ILE A 47 10.00 18.13 -9.21
CA ILE A 47 8.77 17.81 -8.46
C ILE A 47 8.34 19.01 -7.60
N ILE A 48 9.27 19.65 -6.91
CA ILE A 48 8.98 20.86 -6.10
C ILE A 48 8.51 22.01 -7.00
N LEU A 49 9.20 22.27 -8.11
CA LEU A 49 8.91 23.38 -9.00
C LEU A 49 7.54 23.21 -9.66
N VAL A 50 7.20 22.01 -10.12
CA VAL A 50 5.88 21.68 -10.67
C VAL A 50 4.80 21.83 -9.59
N SER A 51 5.03 21.31 -8.38
CA SER A 51 4.07 21.42 -7.27
C SER A 51 3.82 22.87 -6.87
N ALA A 52 4.89 23.68 -6.74
CA ALA A 52 4.80 25.10 -6.45
C ALA A 52 4.09 25.86 -7.58
N GLY A 53 4.39 25.54 -8.84
CA GLY A 53 3.73 26.11 -10.01
C GLY A 53 2.22 25.86 -10.02
N ILE A 54 1.79 24.63 -9.73
CA ILE A 54 0.36 24.27 -9.63
C ILE A 54 -0.34 25.05 -8.51
N VAL A 55 0.32 25.24 -7.37
CA VAL A 55 -0.26 25.95 -6.20
C VAL A 55 -0.41 27.46 -6.45
N VAL A 56 0.44 28.06 -7.29
CA VAL A 56 0.40 29.51 -7.57
C VAL A 56 -0.72 29.91 -8.54
N ILE A 57 -1.35 28.96 -9.25
CA ILE A 57 -2.44 29.26 -10.18
C ILE A 57 -3.68 29.79 -9.41
N PRO A 58 -4.09 31.06 -9.61
CA PRO A 58 -5.33 31.56 -9.02
C PRO A 58 -6.53 30.82 -9.63
N HIS A 59 -7.50 30.45 -8.80
CA HIS A 59 -8.65 29.59 -9.14
C HIS A 59 -8.34 28.11 -9.41
N ALA A 60 -7.16 27.60 -9.03
CA ALA A 60 -6.94 26.16 -9.02
C ALA A 60 -8.00 25.47 -8.12
N PRO A 61 -8.67 24.42 -8.58
CA PRO A 61 -9.65 23.69 -7.78
C PRO A 61 -8.93 22.83 -6.74
N LEU A 62 -8.40 23.47 -5.70
CA LEU A 62 -7.68 22.84 -4.58
C LEU A 62 -8.50 21.75 -3.90
N GLY A 63 -9.82 21.89 -3.91
CA GLY A 63 -10.76 20.85 -3.47
C GLY A 63 -10.64 19.57 -4.29
N LEU A 64 -10.63 19.68 -5.64
CA LEU A 64 -10.47 18.53 -6.53
C LEU A 64 -9.13 17.83 -6.35
N ILE A 65 -8.05 18.62 -6.21
CA ILE A 65 -6.71 18.08 -5.98
C ILE A 65 -6.66 17.33 -4.64
N THR A 66 -7.18 17.93 -3.57
CA THR A 66 -7.17 17.32 -2.22
C THR A 66 -8.00 16.04 -2.18
N THR A 67 -9.22 16.07 -2.72
CA THR A 67 -10.09 14.89 -2.81
C THR A 67 -9.45 13.80 -3.68
N GLY A 68 -8.79 14.18 -4.78
CA GLY A 68 -8.05 13.25 -5.64
C GLY A 68 -6.90 12.56 -4.91
N VAL A 69 -6.07 13.31 -4.17
CA VAL A 69 -4.96 12.76 -3.37
C VAL A 69 -5.48 11.85 -2.25
N GLN A 70 -6.55 12.25 -1.56
CA GLN A 70 -7.18 11.43 -0.53
C GLN A 70 -7.75 10.12 -1.10
N ALA A 71 -8.39 10.18 -2.27
CA ALA A 71 -8.89 8.99 -2.96
C ALA A 71 -7.74 8.07 -3.40
N LEU A 72 -6.66 8.62 -3.97
CA LEU A 72 -5.45 7.86 -4.31
C LEU A 72 -4.85 7.18 -3.08
N ALA A 73 -4.71 7.91 -1.97
CA ALA A 73 -4.20 7.35 -0.72
C ALA A 73 -5.10 6.20 -0.22
N GLY A 74 -6.42 6.39 -0.22
CA GLY A 74 -7.38 5.34 0.14
C GLY A 74 -7.22 4.08 -0.70
N ILE A 75 -7.00 4.23 -2.01
CA ILE A 75 -6.85 3.11 -2.95
C ILE A 75 -5.49 2.40 -2.79
N LEU A 76 -4.42 3.15 -2.55
CA LEU A 76 -3.05 2.62 -2.48
C LEU A 76 -2.71 1.98 -1.11
N LEU A 77 -3.30 2.48 -0.01
CA LEU A 77 -3.03 2.00 1.35
C LEU A 77 -3.29 0.49 1.55
N PRO A 78 -4.43 -0.08 1.10
CA PRO A 78 -4.68 -1.52 1.23
C PRO A 78 -3.68 -2.34 0.41
N SER A 79 -3.33 -1.88 -0.78
CA SER A 79 -2.35 -2.55 -1.64
C SER A 79 -0.99 -2.63 -0.97
N ALA A 80 -0.46 -1.49 -0.52
CA ALA A 80 0.82 -1.43 0.17
C ALA A 80 0.84 -2.33 1.43
N THR A 81 -0.27 -2.35 2.18
CA THR A 81 -0.39 -3.15 3.40
C THR A 81 -0.45 -4.66 3.10
N VAL A 82 -1.13 -5.09 2.03
CA VAL A 82 -1.12 -6.49 1.59
C VAL A 82 0.28 -6.92 1.19
N PHE A 83 0.99 -6.11 0.39
CA PHE A 83 2.37 -6.40 0.01
C PHE A 83 3.29 -6.48 1.23
N LEU A 84 3.17 -5.55 2.17
CA LEU A 84 3.93 -5.56 3.41
C LEU A 84 3.64 -6.82 4.24
N LEU A 85 2.38 -7.21 4.38
CA LEU A 85 1.99 -8.42 5.11
C LEU A 85 2.57 -9.67 4.44
N LEU A 86 2.54 -9.74 3.10
CA LEU A 86 3.15 -10.84 2.36
C LEU A 86 4.66 -10.93 2.60
N LEU A 87 5.37 -9.79 2.56
CA LEU A 87 6.80 -9.72 2.88
C LEU A 87 7.06 -10.12 4.34
N CYS A 88 6.25 -9.66 5.29
CA CYS A 88 6.34 -10.01 6.70
C CYS A 88 6.09 -11.49 7.00
N ASN A 89 5.38 -12.18 6.11
CA ASN A 89 5.08 -13.60 6.22
C ASN A 89 6.07 -14.49 5.43
N ASP A 90 7.00 -13.88 4.69
CA ASP A 90 7.98 -14.63 3.89
C ASP A 90 9.12 -15.18 4.78
N LYS A 91 9.08 -16.49 4.99
CA LYS A 91 10.10 -17.23 5.76
C LYS A 91 11.47 -17.22 5.09
N ALA A 92 11.54 -17.08 3.77
CA ALA A 92 12.81 -17.03 3.06
C ALA A 92 13.55 -15.73 3.34
N VAL A 93 12.83 -14.61 3.52
CA VAL A 93 13.40 -13.28 3.75
C VAL A 93 13.65 -13.03 5.25
N LEU A 94 12.68 -13.37 6.12
CA LEU A 94 12.72 -13.03 7.55
C LEU A 94 13.21 -14.15 8.46
N GLY A 95 13.33 -15.39 7.95
CA GLY A 95 13.84 -16.53 8.72
C GLY A 95 13.08 -16.75 10.04
N PRO A 96 13.73 -16.63 11.21
CA PRO A 96 13.10 -16.84 12.51
C PRO A 96 12.25 -15.64 13.02
N TRP A 97 12.29 -14.50 12.33
CA TRP A 97 11.53 -13.27 12.65
C TRP A 97 10.17 -13.18 11.95
N VAL A 98 9.71 -14.29 11.36
CA VAL A 98 8.44 -14.35 10.64
C VAL A 98 7.27 -14.10 11.57
N ASN A 99 6.26 -13.44 11.00
CA ASN A 99 5.08 -13.06 11.73
C ASN A 99 4.40 -14.28 12.40
N ARG A 100 4.12 -14.15 13.70
CA ARG A 100 3.39 -15.18 14.44
C ARG A 100 1.96 -15.28 13.87
N PRO A 101 1.32 -16.45 13.93
CA PRO A 101 -0.02 -16.64 13.36
C PRO A 101 -1.07 -15.66 13.93
N TRP A 102 -0.94 -15.24 15.19
CA TRP A 102 -1.82 -14.23 15.78
C TRP A 102 -1.64 -12.83 15.16
N LEU A 103 -0.39 -12.43 14.88
CA LEU A 103 -0.11 -11.17 14.20
C LEU A 103 -0.57 -11.19 12.74
N ASN A 104 -0.58 -12.37 12.09
CA ASN A 104 -1.20 -12.53 10.77
C ASN A 104 -2.73 -12.38 10.83
N ILE A 105 -3.39 -12.83 11.91
CA ILE A 105 -4.82 -12.59 12.11
C ILE A 105 -5.08 -11.08 12.23
N ILE A 106 -4.34 -10.39 13.11
CA ILE A 106 -4.45 -8.93 13.26
C ILE A 106 -4.22 -8.22 11.93
N GLY A 107 -3.14 -8.58 11.22
CA GLY A 107 -2.84 -8.00 9.90
C GLY A 107 -3.95 -8.25 8.89
N SER A 108 -4.55 -9.43 8.86
CA SER A 108 -5.67 -9.75 7.97
C SER A 108 -6.93 -8.96 8.28
N VAL A 109 -7.20 -8.71 9.57
CA VAL A 109 -8.32 -7.86 10.02
C VAL A 109 -8.07 -6.41 9.58
N ILE A 110 -6.88 -5.87 9.83
CA ILE A 110 -6.51 -4.51 9.43
C ILE A 110 -6.66 -4.33 7.92
N VAL A 111 -6.07 -5.23 7.13
CA VAL A 111 -6.18 -5.20 5.66
C VAL A 111 -7.64 -5.28 5.22
N GLY A 112 -8.41 -6.21 5.78
CA GLY A 112 -9.81 -6.38 5.43
C GLY A 112 -10.65 -5.14 5.73
N VAL A 113 -10.45 -4.53 6.90
CA VAL A 113 -11.07 -3.26 7.28
C VAL A 113 -10.66 -2.15 6.31
N LEU A 114 -9.37 -2.01 5.99
CA LEU A 114 -8.90 -1.01 5.03
C LEU A 114 -9.52 -1.17 3.64
N VAL A 115 -9.62 -2.40 3.13
CA VAL A 115 -10.25 -2.69 1.84
C VAL A 115 -11.73 -2.30 1.86
N VAL A 116 -12.46 -2.64 2.93
CA VAL A 116 -13.88 -2.30 3.06
C VAL A 116 -14.09 -0.80 3.13
N LEU A 117 -13.36 -0.10 4.01
CA LEU A 117 -13.49 1.35 4.10
C LEU A 117 -13.14 2.03 2.78
N SER A 118 -12.12 1.55 2.08
CA SER A 118 -11.75 2.09 0.78
C SER A 118 -12.80 1.81 -0.30
N LEU A 119 -13.45 0.64 -0.27
CA LEU A 119 -14.55 0.31 -1.18
C LEU A 119 -15.79 1.18 -0.90
N ILE A 120 -16.13 1.39 0.38
CA ILE A 120 -17.22 2.30 0.79
C ILE A 120 -16.92 3.70 0.29
N LEU A 121 -15.70 4.22 0.53
CA LEU A 121 -15.30 5.57 0.12
C LEU A 121 -15.36 5.72 -1.40
N ALA A 122 -14.86 4.73 -2.15
CA ALA A 122 -14.96 4.73 -3.60
C ALA A 122 -16.43 4.79 -4.04
N ILE A 123 -17.25 3.83 -3.64
CA ILE A 123 -18.66 3.76 -4.07
C ILE A 123 -19.44 5.02 -3.67
N ALA A 124 -19.26 5.54 -2.45
CA ALA A 124 -19.92 6.77 -2.00
C ALA A 124 -19.47 8.01 -2.81
N THR A 125 -18.22 8.05 -3.27
CA THR A 125 -17.71 9.14 -4.13
C THR A 125 -18.29 9.07 -5.54
N PHE A 126 -18.52 7.87 -6.07
CA PHE A 126 -19.04 7.65 -7.44
C PHE A 126 -20.55 7.70 -7.54
N PHE A 127 -21.24 7.19 -6.51
CA PHE A 127 -22.69 7.07 -6.50
C PHE A 127 -23.24 7.71 -5.22
N PRO A 128 -23.33 9.04 -5.15
CA PRO A 128 -23.87 9.74 -3.98
C PRO A 128 -25.33 9.35 -3.65
N SER A 129 -26.05 8.80 -4.64
CA SER A 129 -27.43 8.31 -4.49
C SER A 129 -27.55 6.96 -3.80
N VAL A 130 -26.43 6.26 -3.55
CA VAL A 130 -26.44 4.97 -2.84
C VAL A 130 -26.58 5.21 -1.34
N ASN A 131 -27.47 4.46 -0.70
CA ASN A 131 -27.63 4.52 0.75
C ASN A 131 -26.37 3.99 1.45
N VAL A 132 -25.57 4.92 2.00
CA VAL A 132 -24.29 4.65 2.69
C VAL A 132 -24.47 3.71 3.88
N GLN A 133 -25.63 3.76 4.56
CA GLN A 133 -25.92 2.87 5.69
C GLN A 133 -26.03 1.42 5.22
N VAL A 134 -26.80 1.16 4.16
CA VAL A 134 -26.93 -0.20 3.59
C VAL A 134 -25.59 -0.70 3.05
N LEU A 135 -24.85 0.15 2.36
CA LEU A 135 -23.52 -0.19 1.82
C LEU A 135 -22.52 -0.56 2.94
N SER A 136 -22.47 0.23 4.01
CA SER A 136 -21.61 -0.04 5.16
C SER A 136 -21.99 -1.34 5.86
N LEU A 137 -23.29 -1.63 6.01
CA LEU A 137 -23.78 -2.85 6.65
C LEU A 137 -23.44 -4.10 5.82
N VAL A 138 -23.69 -4.06 4.51
CA VAL A 138 -23.39 -5.18 3.60
C VAL A 138 -21.89 -5.44 3.54
N SER A 139 -21.08 -4.40 3.38
CA SER A 139 -19.61 -4.54 3.31
C SER A 139 -19.00 -5.03 4.63
N ALA A 140 -19.50 -4.58 5.78
CA ALA A 140 -19.13 -5.10 7.09
C ALA A 140 -19.52 -6.58 7.26
N GLY A 141 -20.72 -6.96 6.80
CA GLY A 141 -21.17 -8.35 6.81
C GLY A 141 -20.29 -9.26 5.96
N VAL A 142 -19.97 -8.84 4.73
CA VAL A 142 -19.06 -9.57 3.82
C VAL A 142 -17.68 -9.74 4.45
N LEU A 143 -17.14 -8.70 5.08
CA LEU A 143 -15.87 -8.76 5.78
C LEU A 143 -15.89 -9.74 6.93
N PHE A 144 -16.92 -9.68 7.78
CA PHE A 144 -17.06 -10.57 8.91
C PHE A 144 -17.13 -12.03 8.48
N VAL A 145 -17.97 -12.34 7.48
CA VAL A 145 -18.08 -13.69 6.91
C VAL A 145 -16.75 -14.13 6.29
N GLY A 146 -16.07 -13.25 5.55
CA GLY A 146 -14.76 -13.53 4.96
C GLY A 146 -13.68 -13.83 5.99
N LEU A 147 -13.60 -13.04 7.06
CA LEU A 147 -12.66 -13.24 8.16
C LEU A 147 -12.96 -14.52 8.94
N VAL A 148 -14.23 -14.82 9.21
CA VAL A 148 -14.66 -16.05 9.90
C VAL A 148 -14.35 -17.28 9.03
N ALA A 149 -14.67 -17.24 7.74
CA ALA A 149 -14.36 -18.34 6.81
C ALA A 149 -12.84 -18.56 6.67
N ALA A 150 -12.07 -17.47 6.55
CA ALA A 150 -10.61 -17.54 6.52
C ALA A 150 -10.04 -18.10 7.83
N GLY A 151 -10.57 -17.67 8.97
CA GLY A 151 -10.22 -18.18 10.30
C GLY A 151 -10.54 -19.66 10.47
N LEU A 152 -11.69 -20.12 9.99
CA LEU A 152 -12.10 -21.54 9.98
C LEU A 152 -11.21 -22.39 9.08
N VAL A 153 -10.93 -21.93 7.86
CA VAL A 153 -10.03 -22.63 6.93
C VAL A 153 -8.62 -22.69 7.53
N TRP A 154 -8.16 -21.60 8.15
CA TRP A 154 -6.87 -21.55 8.82
C TRP A 154 -6.79 -22.49 10.02
N TYR A 155 -7.84 -22.53 10.86
CA TYR A 155 -7.95 -23.44 12.00
C TYR A 155 -7.96 -24.91 11.54
N ARG A 156 -8.70 -25.23 10.47
CA ARG A 156 -8.77 -26.59 9.90
C ARG A 156 -7.47 -27.02 9.21
N ARG A 157 -6.69 -26.08 8.66
CA ARG A 157 -5.39 -26.34 8.03
C ARG A 157 -4.21 -26.14 8.97
N ARG A 158 -4.45 -25.96 10.27
CA ARG A 158 -3.41 -25.73 11.26
C ARG A 158 -2.69 -27.03 11.58
N SER A 159 -1.80 -27.45 10.69
CA SER A 159 -0.73 -28.36 11.09
C SER A 159 0.16 -27.60 12.11
N PRO A 160 0.49 -28.19 13.27
CA PRO A 160 1.47 -27.61 14.17
C PRO A 160 2.83 -27.63 13.46
N VAL A 161 3.14 -26.54 12.76
CA VAL A 161 4.46 -26.35 12.17
C VAL A 161 5.41 -26.13 13.34
N LYS A 162 6.22 -27.15 13.67
CA LYS A 162 7.32 -27.00 14.63
C LYS A 162 8.19 -25.83 14.15
N PRO A 163 8.58 -24.89 15.05
CA PRO A 163 9.50 -23.83 14.67
C PRO A 163 10.79 -24.47 14.14
N MET A 164 11.15 -24.13 12.90
CA MET A 164 12.33 -24.71 12.23
C MET A 164 13.65 -24.15 12.77
N TYR A 165 13.58 -23.09 13.59
CA TYR A 165 14.69 -22.36 14.17
C TYR A 165 14.49 -22.22 15.69
N GLY A 166 15.55 -22.38 16.47
CA GLY A 166 15.54 -22.17 17.93
C GLY A 166 15.47 -20.68 18.29
N GLU A 167 15.24 -20.36 19.57
CA GLU A 167 15.32 -18.96 20.03
C GLU A 167 16.76 -18.39 19.91
N GLU A 168 17.78 -19.24 20.03
CA GLU A 168 19.19 -18.87 19.89
C GLU A 168 19.54 -18.42 18.46
N ASP A 169 18.90 -18.99 17.43
CA ASP A 169 19.13 -18.65 16.02
C ASP A 169 18.62 -17.24 15.65
N ARG A 170 17.72 -16.64 16.46
CA ARG A 170 17.16 -15.30 16.17
C ARG A 170 18.19 -14.20 16.25
N HIS A 171 19.11 -14.28 17.20
CA HIS A 171 20.11 -13.24 17.47
C HIS A 171 21.28 -13.28 16.47
N THR A 172 21.55 -14.44 15.87
CA THR A 172 22.62 -14.65 14.88
C THR A 172 22.12 -14.64 13.43
N TRP A 173 20.81 -14.56 13.21
CA TRP A 173 20.23 -14.58 11.87
C TRP A 173 20.72 -13.41 11.00
N ARG A 174 21.28 -13.74 9.83
CA ARG A 174 21.56 -12.81 8.75
C ARG A 174 20.85 -13.26 7.49
N MET A 175 20.23 -12.32 6.79
CA MET A 175 19.52 -12.62 5.54
C MET A 175 20.47 -13.29 4.52
N PRO A 176 20.13 -14.46 3.98
CA PRO A 176 20.91 -15.09 2.93
C PRO A 176 21.02 -14.18 1.70
N PRO A 177 22.11 -14.25 0.92
CA PRO A 177 22.27 -13.44 -0.29
C PRO A 177 21.07 -13.59 -1.23
N LEU A 178 20.55 -12.47 -1.77
CA LEU A 178 19.31 -12.40 -2.55
C LEU A 178 19.22 -13.44 -3.69
N GLY A 179 20.34 -13.79 -4.31
CA GLY A 179 20.41 -14.79 -5.39
C GLY A 179 20.20 -16.25 -4.97
N LYS A 180 20.24 -16.55 -3.67
CA LYS A 180 20.00 -17.90 -3.10
C LYS A 180 18.62 -18.05 -2.46
N LEU A 181 17.80 -17.00 -2.48
CA LEU A 181 16.45 -17.07 -1.93
C LEU A 181 15.57 -17.95 -2.83
N PRO A 182 14.89 -18.97 -2.27
CA PRO A 182 13.90 -19.74 -3.02
C PRO A 182 12.80 -18.79 -3.53
N LYS A 183 12.41 -18.93 -4.79
CA LYS A 183 11.31 -18.13 -5.37
C LYS A 183 10.03 -18.36 -4.56
N VAL A 184 9.32 -17.27 -4.24
CA VAL A 184 8.03 -17.31 -3.55
C VAL A 184 7.07 -18.25 -4.30
N ILE A 185 6.70 -19.36 -3.65
CA ILE A 185 5.75 -20.33 -4.18
C ILE A 185 4.35 -19.85 -3.81
N TRP A 186 3.73 -19.08 -4.71
CA TRP A 186 2.42 -18.49 -4.47
C TRP A 186 1.35 -19.58 -4.27
N SER A 187 0.71 -19.59 -3.10
CA SER A 187 -0.42 -20.48 -2.85
C SER A 187 -1.63 -20.06 -3.70
N PRO A 188 -2.58 -20.97 -4.01
CA PRO A 188 -3.77 -20.64 -4.78
C PRO A 188 -4.60 -19.51 -4.15
N THR A 189 -4.66 -19.45 -2.82
CA THR A 189 -5.34 -18.39 -2.08
C THR A 189 -4.62 -17.05 -2.18
N GLN A 190 -3.28 -17.04 -2.16
CA GLN A 190 -2.49 -15.82 -2.38
C GLN A 190 -2.63 -15.32 -3.81
N LYS A 191 -2.62 -16.22 -4.82
CA LYS A 191 -2.85 -15.83 -6.22
C LYS A 191 -4.24 -15.20 -6.41
N LEU A 192 -5.27 -15.81 -5.81
CA LEU A 192 -6.63 -15.26 -5.84
C LEU A 192 -6.69 -13.90 -5.15
N ALA A 193 -6.12 -13.76 -3.95
CA ALA A 193 -6.07 -12.49 -3.22
C ALA A 193 -5.36 -11.38 -4.02
N MET A 194 -4.24 -11.71 -4.67
CA MET A 194 -3.51 -10.78 -5.53
C MET A 194 -4.28 -10.40 -6.78
N ALA A 195 -5.00 -11.35 -7.40
CA ALA A 195 -5.88 -11.08 -8.53
C ALA A 195 -7.03 -10.16 -8.14
N THR A 196 -7.68 -10.42 -6.99
CA THR A 196 -8.74 -9.56 -6.44
C THR A 196 -8.21 -8.16 -6.14
N LEU A 197 -7.03 -8.05 -5.50
CA LEU A 197 -6.40 -6.76 -5.20
C LEU A 197 -6.07 -5.98 -6.48
N ARG A 198 -5.54 -6.66 -7.51
CA ARG A 198 -5.23 -6.03 -8.80
C ARG A 198 -6.50 -5.57 -9.51
N GLY A 199 -7.55 -6.39 -9.49
CA GLY A 199 -8.87 -6.02 -10.03
C GLY A 199 -9.44 -4.79 -9.32
N TYR A 200 -9.41 -4.79 -7.99
CA TYR A 200 -9.80 -3.64 -7.17
C TYR A 200 -9.01 -2.38 -7.53
N LEU A 201 -7.67 -2.46 -7.62
CA LEU A 201 -6.83 -1.33 -8.00
C LEU A 201 -7.18 -0.77 -9.38
N VAL A 202 -7.37 -1.63 -10.37
CA VAL A 202 -7.74 -1.22 -11.73
C VAL A 202 -9.08 -0.52 -11.74
N ILE A 203 -10.11 -1.13 -11.13
CA ILE A 203 -11.44 -0.53 -11.05
C ILE A 203 -11.37 0.80 -10.31
N ALA A 204 -10.67 0.87 -9.18
CA ALA A 204 -10.57 2.08 -8.37
C ALA A 204 -9.83 3.22 -9.11
N VAL A 205 -8.76 2.92 -9.85
CA VAL A 205 -8.05 3.89 -10.69
C VAL A 205 -8.92 4.37 -11.85
N ILE A 206 -9.60 3.46 -12.57
CA ILE A 206 -10.52 3.82 -13.66
C ILE A 206 -11.60 4.75 -13.13
N MET A 207 -12.24 4.36 -12.02
CA MET A 207 -13.25 5.17 -11.38
C MET A 207 -12.67 6.54 -11.04
N LEU A 208 -11.52 6.63 -10.36
CA LEU A 208 -10.90 7.92 -10.03
C LEU A 208 -10.69 8.82 -11.25
N VAL A 209 -10.18 8.28 -12.36
CA VAL A 209 -9.99 9.04 -13.60
C VAL A 209 -11.33 9.56 -14.12
N VAL A 210 -12.36 8.73 -14.15
CA VAL A 210 -13.72 9.13 -14.55
C VAL A 210 -14.23 10.27 -13.66
N LYS A 211 -14.00 10.21 -12.34
CA LYS A 211 -14.42 11.29 -11.42
C LYS A 211 -13.72 12.60 -11.72
N ILE A 212 -12.41 12.54 -11.93
CA ILE A 212 -11.60 13.74 -12.23
C ILE A 212 -12.09 14.39 -13.52
N VAL A 213 -12.36 13.58 -14.57
CA VAL A 213 -12.90 14.06 -15.84
C VAL A 213 -14.30 14.66 -15.67
N GLN A 214 -15.19 13.99 -14.94
CA GLN A 214 -16.54 14.49 -14.67
C GLN A 214 -16.51 15.82 -13.91
N LEU A 215 -15.66 15.93 -12.88
CA LEU A 215 -15.50 17.15 -12.10
C LEU A 215 -14.84 18.28 -12.89
N SER A 216 -14.04 17.95 -13.91
CA SER A 216 -13.41 18.93 -14.80
C SER A 216 -14.36 19.46 -15.90
N ILE A 217 -15.38 18.69 -16.29
CA ILE A 217 -16.33 19.07 -17.36
C ILE A 217 -17.61 19.68 -16.77
N GLY A 218 -18.01 19.26 -15.57
CA GLY A 218 -19.22 19.74 -14.88
C GLY A 218 -18.98 20.86 -13.87
N GLY A 219 -17.81 21.50 -13.90
CA GLY A 219 -17.45 22.67 -13.08
C GLY A 219 -17.64 23.97 -13.82
#